data_AF-A0A966SVH0-F1
#
_entry.id   AF-A0A966SVH0-F1
#
_cell.length_a   1.000
_cell.length_b   1.000
_cell.length_c   1.000
_cell.angle_alpha   90.00
_cell.angle_beta   90.00
_cell.angle_gamma   90.00
#
_symmetry.space_group_name_H-M   'P 1'
#
loop_
_entity.id
_entity.type
_entity.pdbx_description
1 polymer ?
#
loop_
_entity_poly.entity_id
_entity_poly.type
_entity_poly.pdbx_seq_one_letter_code
_entity_poly.pdbx_strand_id
1 'polypeptide(L)'
;MAGRTETPAPMPRPRSGRSGSRPAFPEPFGGAPEAASRRNIGNDPSYLRPSRLPPRPPRTRRLEVILTGGGLFLLLTVVWSWWAQGGSSRLAPATPVPTPPPAVTVAAMGPPAVPTATPKPPIEFSFARFESDPAIVTGAPSAGVPNISGEAGIIVDVTQREVLYAKQPHKQMLIASTTKIMTAMIALDHAPIDRVFVVPPEATRIDPDNTVMGLATGEQLSLEELLYGLMLNSGNDAAEAIAYGVGGGGAAGRARFIGWMNEKAATLQLRNTRFANPSGLDDPAHYSSPYDLAVMGTALLGYPDLRTIVRTPRKIIESSKVPGRVHGWFGPV
;
A
#
# COMPACT_ATOMS: atom_id res chain seq x y z
N MET A 1 -4.36 -80.22 -0.43
CA MET A 1 -5.40 -80.76 0.47
C MET A 1 -6.04 -79.60 1.22
N ALA A 2 -7.37 -79.64 1.30
CA ALA A 2 -8.33 -78.70 1.91
C ALA A 2 -7.78 -77.82 3.06
N GLY A 3 -8.08 -76.53 3.16
CA GLY A 3 -9.37 -75.89 2.93
C GLY A 3 -10.24 -76.03 4.18
N ARG A 4 -10.09 -75.12 5.16
CA ARG A 4 -11.05 -74.96 6.26
C ARG A 4 -11.57 -73.54 6.28
N THR A 5 -12.82 -73.45 5.85
CA THR A 5 -13.76 -72.34 5.94
C THR A 5 -14.26 -72.20 7.37
N GLU A 6 -14.10 -71.01 7.97
CA GLU A 6 -14.87 -70.62 9.17
C GLU A 6 -16.10 -69.80 8.74
N THR A 7 -17.27 -70.28 9.14
CA THR A 7 -18.59 -69.68 8.90
C THR A 7 -18.97 -68.82 10.11
N PRO A 8 -19.57 -67.63 9.95
CA PRO A 8 -19.82 -66.69 11.05
C PRO A 8 -21.08 -67.03 11.87
N ALA A 9 -21.05 -66.67 13.15
CA ALA A 9 -22.16 -66.81 14.09
C ALA A 9 -23.30 -65.79 13.84
N PRO A 10 -24.58 -66.13 14.14
CA PRO A 10 -25.73 -65.36 13.68
C PRO A 10 -26.11 -64.17 14.58
N MET A 11 -26.60 -63.11 13.93
CA MET A 11 -27.29 -61.95 14.52
C MET A 11 -28.66 -62.31 15.12
N PRO A 12 -29.08 -61.71 16.26
CA PRO A 12 -30.47 -61.70 16.65
C PRO A 12 -31.20 -60.41 16.21
N ARG A 13 -32.36 -60.56 15.58
CA ARG A 13 -33.46 -59.56 15.47
C ARG A 13 -34.78 -60.27 15.82
N PRO A 14 -35.92 -59.57 15.93
CA PRO A 14 -36.28 -58.45 16.81
C PRO A 14 -37.47 -58.86 17.71
N ARG A 15 -37.86 -58.04 18.71
CA ARG A 15 -39.20 -58.14 19.31
C ARG A 15 -39.95 -56.81 19.18
N SER A 16 -41.15 -56.94 18.67
CA SER A 16 -42.13 -55.91 18.34
C SER A 16 -43.29 -55.92 19.35
N GLY A 17 -43.91 -54.74 19.52
CA GLY A 17 -45.27 -54.54 20.06
C GLY A 17 -45.36 -54.30 21.57
N ARG A 18 -46.24 -53.44 22.10
CA ARG A 18 -47.27 -52.53 21.55
C ARG A 18 -47.84 -51.71 22.73
N SER A 19 -48.38 -50.52 22.43
CA SER A 19 -49.60 -49.92 23.03
C SER A 19 -49.51 -48.87 24.15
N GLY A 20 -50.17 -47.74 23.89
CA GLY A 20 -50.77 -46.77 24.84
C GLY A 20 -49.89 -45.56 25.15
N SER A 21 -50.30 -44.29 25.09
CA SER A 21 -51.58 -43.62 24.79
C SER A 21 -51.28 -42.11 24.85
N ARG A 22 -51.76 -41.32 23.87
CA ARG A 22 -51.80 -39.85 23.93
C ARG A 22 -52.81 -39.40 25.01
N PRO A 23 -52.61 -38.25 25.64
CA PRO A 23 -53.35 -37.02 25.25
C PRO A 23 -52.46 -35.76 25.44
N ALA A 24 -52.82 -34.51 25.16
CA ALA A 24 -53.77 -33.80 24.31
C ALA A 24 -53.28 -32.33 24.35
N PHE A 25 -53.56 -31.57 23.29
CA PHE A 25 -53.34 -30.12 23.22
C PHE A 25 -54.15 -29.36 24.28
N PRO A 26 -53.74 -28.11 24.58
CA PRO A 26 -54.73 -27.04 24.43
C PRO A 26 -54.19 -25.80 23.70
N GLU A 27 -55.03 -25.27 22.83
CA GLU A 27 -55.15 -23.91 22.28
C GLU A 27 -56.68 -23.69 22.12
N PRO A 28 -57.25 -22.48 21.94
CA PRO A 28 -56.69 -21.11 21.99
C PRO A 28 -57.59 -20.13 22.79
N PHE A 29 -57.28 -18.83 22.79
CA PHE A 29 -58.10 -17.59 22.96
C PHE A 29 -57.19 -16.55 23.64
N GLY A 30 -56.89 -15.35 23.16
CA GLY A 30 -57.42 -14.49 22.11
C GLY A 30 -57.13 -13.04 22.58
N GLY A 31 -56.49 -12.22 21.74
CA GLY A 31 -56.28 -10.80 22.04
C GLY A 31 -55.05 -10.17 21.37
N ALA A 32 -55.22 -9.68 20.13
CA ALA A 32 -54.38 -8.65 19.53
C ALA A 32 -54.73 -7.26 20.14
N PRO A 33 -53.90 -6.20 20.03
CA PRO A 33 -53.55 -5.53 18.75
C PRO A 33 -52.03 -5.20 18.70
N GLU A 34 -51.38 -4.60 17.71
CA GLU A 34 -51.73 -3.92 16.47
C GLU A 34 -50.46 -3.91 15.59
N ALA A 35 -50.64 -3.82 14.27
CA ALA A 35 -49.61 -4.00 13.26
C ALA A 35 -48.61 -2.84 13.17
N ALA A 36 -47.31 -3.15 13.27
CA ALA A 36 -46.25 -2.32 12.68
C ALA A 36 -45.70 -3.04 11.44
N SER A 37 -45.98 -2.45 10.29
CA SER A 37 -45.67 -2.98 8.97
C SER A 37 -44.16 -3.18 8.76
N ARG A 38 -43.79 -4.42 8.45
CA ARG A 38 -42.51 -4.72 7.79
C ARG A 38 -42.55 -4.12 6.40
N ARG A 39 -41.83 -3.02 6.16
CA ARG A 39 -41.54 -2.56 4.80
C ARG A 39 -40.48 -3.44 4.18
N ASN A 40 -40.93 -4.16 3.17
CA ASN A 40 -40.17 -4.85 2.16
C ASN A 40 -39.42 -3.80 1.32
N ILE A 41 -38.15 -3.54 1.60
CA ILE A 41 -37.30 -2.67 0.77
C ILE A 41 -36.66 -3.57 -0.30
N GLY A 42 -37.48 -3.93 -1.27
CA GLY A 42 -37.10 -4.60 -2.50
C GLY A 42 -38.16 -4.24 -3.54
N ASN A 43 -37.77 -3.45 -4.53
CA ASN A 43 -38.57 -2.87 -5.63
C ASN A 43 -39.09 -1.43 -5.45
N ASP A 44 -38.20 -0.47 -5.18
CA ASP A 44 -38.44 0.93 -5.58
C ASP A 44 -37.55 1.31 -6.79
N PRO A 45 -38.11 1.55 -7.99
CA PRO A 45 -37.35 1.92 -9.18
C PRO A 45 -36.98 3.42 -9.24
N SER A 46 -37.07 4.16 -8.14
CA SER A 46 -36.79 5.61 -8.11
C SER A 46 -35.31 6.01 -8.26
N TYR A 47 -34.36 5.06 -8.31
CA TYR A 47 -32.93 5.33 -8.53
C TYR A 47 -32.48 5.40 -10.00
N LEU A 48 -33.38 5.21 -10.97
CA LEU A 48 -33.08 5.39 -12.39
C LEU A 48 -33.68 6.69 -12.94
N ARG A 49 -33.17 7.83 -12.47
CA ARG A 49 -33.27 9.09 -13.21
C ARG A 49 -31.87 9.63 -13.48
N PRO A 50 -31.37 9.59 -14.73
CA PRO A 50 -30.16 10.29 -15.07
C PRO A 50 -30.41 11.80 -14.93
N SER A 51 -29.74 12.43 -13.97
CA SER A 51 -29.58 13.87 -13.93
C SER A 51 -28.88 14.32 -15.22
N ARG A 52 -29.67 14.86 -16.15
CA ARG A 52 -29.18 15.49 -17.38
C ARG A 52 -28.37 16.73 -16.98
N LEU A 53 -27.05 16.58 -16.85
CA LEU A 53 -26.14 17.71 -16.93
C LEU A 53 -26.32 18.38 -18.31
N PRO A 54 -26.43 19.72 -18.40
CA PRO A 54 -26.47 20.38 -19.69
C PRO A 54 -25.16 20.10 -20.46
N PRO A 55 -25.21 19.96 -21.80
CA PRO A 55 -24.03 19.68 -22.60
C PRO A 55 -23.01 20.82 -22.43
N ARG A 56 -21.74 20.44 -22.20
CA ARG A 56 -20.62 21.38 -22.20
C ARG A 56 -20.51 22.03 -23.59
N PRO A 57 -20.38 23.37 -23.71
CA PRO A 57 -20.14 23.98 -25.00
C PRO A 57 -18.76 23.55 -25.54
N PRO A 58 -18.61 23.40 -26.87
CA PRO A 58 -17.34 23.01 -27.48
C PRO A 58 -16.29 24.09 -27.20
N ARG A 59 -15.15 23.70 -26.62
CA ARG A 59 -13.96 24.56 -26.50
C ARG A 59 -13.34 24.72 -27.89
N THR A 60 -13.78 25.72 -28.64
CA THR A 60 -13.02 26.25 -29.77
C THR A 60 -11.82 27.02 -29.19
N ARG A 61 -10.60 26.51 -29.41
CA ARG A 61 -9.38 27.29 -29.18
C ARG A 61 -9.35 28.41 -30.22
N ARG A 62 -9.76 29.62 -29.84
CA ARG A 62 -9.34 30.83 -30.55
C ARG A 62 -7.94 31.19 -30.04
N LEU A 63 -6.94 31.00 -30.91
CA LEU A 63 -5.67 31.71 -30.78
C LEU A 63 -5.95 33.18 -31.08
N GLU A 64 -5.94 34.03 -30.06
CA GLU A 64 -5.74 35.45 -30.25
C GLU A 64 -4.24 35.74 -30.11
N VAL A 65 -3.59 35.86 -31.27
CA VAL A 65 -2.26 36.45 -31.38
C VAL A 65 -2.45 37.95 -31.25
N ILE A 66 -2.18 38.49 -30.06
CA ILE A 66 -2.02 39.93 -29.89
C ILE A 66 -0.55 40.25 -30.22
N LEU A 67 -0.35 40.65 -31.47
CA LEU A 67 0.83 41.39 -31.92
C LEU A 67 0.66 42.85 -31.47
N THR A 68 1.30 43.22 -30.37
CA THR A 68 1.61 44.62 -30.07
C THR A 68 3.12 44.75 -30.02
N GLY A 69 3.66 45.39 -31.06
CA GLY A 69 5.07 45.71 -31.19
C GLY A 69 5.54 46.66 -30.10
N GLY A 70 6.76 46.43 -29.62
CA GLY A 70 7.43 47.29 -28.66
C GLY A 70 8.35 46.46 -27.76
N GLY A 71 9.61 46.30 -28.14
CA GLY A 71 10.57 45.63 -27.26
C GLY A 71 11.88 45.14 -27.87
N LEU A 72 12.21 45.46 -29.12
CA LEU A 72 13.54 45.23 -29.72
C LEU A 72 14.60 46.21 -29.19
N PHE A 73 14.54 46.61 -27.92
CA PHE A 73 15.39 47.68 -27.37
C PHE A 73 15.98 47.40 -25.98
N LEU A 74 16.09 46.12 -25.58
CA LEU A 74 16.71 45.74 -24.31
C LEU A 74 17.53 44.44 -24.42
N LEU A 75 18.17 44.23 -25.58
CA LEU A 75 19.11 43.13 -25.83
C LEU A 75 20.42 43.59 -26.50
N LEU A 76 20.76 44.88 -26.40
CA LEU A 76 22.00 45.47 -26.93
C LEU A 76 22.83 46.28 -25.91
N THR A 77 22.53 46.21 -24.61
CA THR A 77 23.32 46.89 -23.56
C THR A 77 24.21 45.98 -22.73
N VAL A 78 24.07 44.65 -22.83
CA VAL A 78 24.84 43.69 -22.00
C VAL A 78 26.17 43.27 -22.63
N VAL A 79 26.36 43.45 -23.95
CA VAL A 79 27.58 43.01 -24.65
C VAL A 79 28.67 44.10 -24.69
N TRP A 80 28.36 45.37 -24.42
CA TRP A 80 29.37 46.44 -24.45
C TRP A 80 30.17 46.55 -23.13
N SER A 81 29.59 46.13 -22.00
CA SER A 81 30.27 46.21 -20.69
C SER A 81 31.35 45.14 -20.47
N TRP A 82 31.48 44.16 -21.38
CA TRP A 82 32.45 43.06 -21.25
C TRP A 82 33.72 43.25 -22.11
N TRP A 83 33.79 44.29 -22.95
CA TRP A 83 34.94 44.53 -23.83
C TRP A 83 35.70 45.85 -23.56
N ALA A 84 35.18 46.72 -22.69
CA ALA A 84 35.77 48.04 -22.37
C ALA A 84 36.57 48.09 -21.06
N GLN A 85 36.96 46.94 -20.48
CA GLN A 85 37.89 46.85 -19.34
C GLN A 85 39.13 46.03 -19.73
N GLY A 86 39.76 46.41 -20.85
CA GLY A 86 41.15 46.11 -21.14
C GLY A 86 41.99 47.36 -20.90
N GLY A 87 42.70 47.44 -19.77
CA GLY A 87 43.52 48.61 -19.47
C GLY A 87 44.18 48.60 -18.09
N SER A 88 45.33 47.93 -18.00
CA SER A 88 46.49 48.23 -17.17
C SER A 88 46.26 48.83 -15.77
N SER A 89 46.23 47.98 -14.75
CA SER A 89 46.46 48.40 -13.36
C SER A 89 47.73 47.76 -12.82
N ARG A 90 48.63 48.61 -12.34
CA ARG A 90 49.99 48.34 -11.86
C ARG A 90 49.98 47.33 -10.71
N LEU A 91 51.00 46.46 -10.69
CA LEU A 91 51.29 45.51 -9.62
C LEU A 91 51.40 46.22 -8.26
N ALA A 92 50.53 45.87 -7.33
CA ALA A 92 50.68 46.14 -5.90
C ALA A 92 51.53 45.01 -5.25
N PRO A 93 52.35 45.30 -4.23
CA PRO A 93 53.18 44.28 -3.58
C PRO A 93 52.31 43.27 -2.82
N ALA A 94 52.69 42.00 -2.93
CA ALA A 94 52.00 40.87 -2.31
C ALA A 94 51.97 40.98 -0.78
N THR A 95 50.78 40.89 -0.19
CA THR A 95 50.61 40.61 1.23
C THR A 95 50.92 39.12 1.50
N PRO A 96 51.58 38.79 2.62
CA PRO A 96 51.84 37.39 2.96
C PRO A 96 50.55 36.68 3.34
N VAL A 97 50.31 35.53 2.71
CA VAL A 97 49.21 34.60 3.02
C VAL A 97 49.45 33.99 4.41
N PRO A 98 48.47 34.02 5.33
CA PRO A 98 48.62 33.32 6.61
C PRO A 98 48.66 31.81 6.39
N THR A 99 49.62 31.16 7.05
CA THR A 99 49.85 29.72 7.03
C THR A 99 48.64 28.98 7.59
N PRO A 100 48.12 27.92 6.94
CA PRO A 100 47.06 27.10 7.53
C PRO A 100 47.62 26.38 8.78
N PRO A 101 46.80 26.19 9.83
CA PRO A 101 47.21 25.41 11.00
C PRO A 101 47.52 23.95 10.61
N PRO A 102 48.39 23.25 11.35
CA PRO A 102 48.75 21.87 11.05
C PRO A 102 47.50 20.99 11.08
N ALA A 103 47.39 20.11 10.07
CA ALA A 103 46.32 19.15 9.97
C ALA A 103 46.27 18.26 11.22
N VAL A 104 45.21 18.40 12.01
CA VAL A 104 44.89 17.43 13.06
C VAL A 104 44.50 16.14 12.35
N THR A 105 45.34 15.12 12.48
CA THR A 105 45.05 13.78 11.98
C THR A 105 43.92 13.22 12.83
N VAL A 106 42.68 13.35 12.37
CA VAL A 106 41.56 12.61 12.94
C VAL A 106 41.82 11.14 12.59
N ALA A 107 42.15 10.34 13.60
CA ALA A 107 42.22 8.90 13.45
C ALA A 107 40.91 8.42 12.83
N ALA A 108 41.00 7.74 11.69
CA ALA A 108 39.85 7.18 11.01
C ALA A 108 39.11 6.26 11.98
N MET A 109 37.97 6.70 12.49
CA MET A 109 36.98 5.80 13.08
C MET A 109 36.57 4.87 11.95
N GLY A 110 36.98 3.61 12.05
CA GLY A 110 36.50 2.56 11.16
C GLY A 110 34.96 2.55 11.14
N PRO A 111 34.34 2.09 10.04
CA PRO A 111 32.89 2.03 9.96
C PRO A 111 32.34 1.29 11.19
N PRO A 112 31.26 1.78 11.82
CA PRO A 112 30.65 1.09 12.95
C PRO A 112 30.32 -0.33 12.51
N ALA A 113 30.77 -1.31 13.30
CA ALA A 113 30.50 -2.72 13.06
C ALA A 113 28.98 -2.89 12.93
N VAL A 114 28.53 -3.30 11.73
CA VAL A 114 27.14 -3.66 11.50
C VAL A 114 26.84 -4.82 12.45
N PRO A 115 25.92 -4.68 13.42
CA PRO A 115 25.54 -5.81 14.24
C PRO A 115 24.99 -6.88 13.30
N THR A 116 25.68 -8.03 13.25
CA THR A 116 25.25 -9.20 12.49
C THR A 116 24.02 -9.76 13.18
N ALA A 117 22.85 -9.20 12.85
CA ALA A 117 21.58 -9.74 13.29
C ALA A 117 21.45 -11.15 12.72
N THR A 118 21.37 -12.15 13.60
CA THR A 118 21.02 -13.51 13.22
C THR A 118 19.76 -13.46 12.35
N PRO A 119 19.76 -14.03 11.13
CA PRO A 119 18.64 -13.89 10.22
C PRO A 119 17.39 -14.47 10.89
N LYS A 120 16.39 -13.61 11.11
CA LYS A 120 15.07 -14.03 11.58
C LYS A 120 14.56 -15.07 10.58
N PRO A 121 14.07 -16.24 11.03
CA PRO A 121 13.57 -17.25 10.11
C PRO A 121 12.47 -16.63 9.25
N PRO A 122 12.43 -16.95 7.95
CA PRO A 122 11.46 -16.39 7.03
C PRO A 122 10.03 -16.62 7.54
N ILE A 123 9.14 -15.69 7.18
CA ILE A 123 7.72 -15.84 7.44
C ILE A 123 7.18 -16.78 6.36
N GLU A 124 6.92 -18.02 6.76
CA GLU A 124 6.38 -19.07 5.90
C GLU A 124 5.08 -19.57 6.50
N PHE A 125 4.05 -19.74 5.66
CA PHE A 125 2.76 -20.28 6.07
C PHE A 125 2.62 -21.73 5.63
N SER A 126 2.25 -22.59 6.57
CA SER A 126 2.00 -24.00 6.31
C SER A 126 0.67 -24.21 5.61
N PHE A 127 0.68 -25.04 4.57
CA PHE A 127 -0.51 -25.57 3.91
C PHE A 127 -0.93 -26.94 4.46
N ALA A 128 -0.38 -27.40 5.58
CA ALA A 128 -0.61 -28.75 6.12
C ALA A 128 -2.10 -29.13 6.24
N ARG A 129 -2.96 -28.17 6.60
CA ARG A 129 -4.42 -28.38 6.65
C ARG A 129 -5.03 -28.80 5.32
N PHE A 130 -4.43 -28.38 4.21
CA PHE A 130 -4.89 -28.71 2.86
C PHE A 130 -4.33 -30.03 2.32
N GLU A 131 -3.24 -30.57 2.88
CA GLU A 131 -2.68 -31.85 2.44
C GLU A 131 -3.67 -33.01 2.63
N SER A 132 -4.55 -32.89 3.62
CA SER A 132 -5.67 -33.81 3.86
C SER A 132 -7.03 -33.30 3.36
N ASP A 133 -7.10 -32.12 2.73
CA ASP A 133 -8.37 -31.56 2.25
C ASP A 133 -8.83 -32.35 1.00
N PRO A 134 -10.03 -32.95 1.02
CA PRO A 134 -10.57 -33.66 -0.14
C PRO A 134 -10.56 -32.84 -1.43
N ALA A 135 -10.58 -31.51 -1.37
CA ALA A 135 -10.51 -30.66 -2.55
C ALA A 135 -9.15 -30.58 -3.22
N ILE A 136 -8.08 -30.77 -2.44
CA ILE A 136 -6.74 -30.87 -3.00
C ILE A 136 -6.44 -32.32 -3.36
N VAL A 137 -6.90 -33.29 -2.55
CA VAL A 137 -6.59 -34.72 -2.71
C VAL A 137 -7.40 -35.40 -3.82
N THR A 138 -8.68 -35.06 -3.96
CA THR A 138 -9.60 -35.74 -4.90
C THR A 138 -10.20 -34.82 -5.97
N GLY A 139 -9.89 -33.51 -5.93
CA GLY A 139 -10.42 -32.51 -6.86
C GLY A 139 -11.91 -32.21 -6.66
N ALA A 140 -12.51 -32.68 -5.56
CA ALA A 140 -13.89 -32.35 -5.19
C ALA A 140 -13.99 -30.90 -4.68
N PRO A 141 -15.13 -30.22 -4.80
CA PRO A 141 -15.31 -28.94 -4.09
C PRO A 141 -15.19 -29.18 -2.58
N SER A 142 -14.32 -28.43 -1.88
CA SER A 142 -14.22 -28.57 -0.42
C SER A 142 -15.50 -28.00 0.19
N ALA A 143 -16.23 -28.84 0.90
CA ALA A 143 -17.42 -28.42 1.62
C ALA A 143 -17.01 -27.34 2.64
N GLY A 144 -17.49 -26.10 2.45
CA GLY A 144 -17.18 -24.98 3.33
C GLY A 144 -16.09 -24.02 2.86
N VAL A 145 -15.55 -24.17 1.64
CA VAL A 145 -14.67 -23.14 1.03
C VAL A 145 -15.52 -21.97 0.53
N PRO A 146 -15.35 -20.74 1.07
CA PRO A 146 -16.11 -19.58 0.64
C PRO A 146 -15.88 -19.30 -0.86
N ASN A 147 -16.96 -19.20 -1.63
CA ASN A 147 -16.84 -18.74 -3.01
C ASN A 147 -16.68 -17.21 -3.01
N ILE A 148 -15.47 -16.73 -3.25
CA ILE A 148 -15.18 -15.29 -3.39
C ILE A 148 -15.30 -14.85 -4.87
N SER A 149 -15.78 -13.63 -5.09
CA SER A 149 -15.81 -12.99 -6.41
C SER A 149 -14.42 -12.67 -6.94
N GLY A 150 -13.45 -12.45 -6.05
CA GLY A 150 -12.05 -12.21 -6.42
C GLY A 150 -11.45 -13.38 -7.18
N GLU A 151 -10.61 -13.07 -8.17
CA GLU A 151 -9.93 -14.07 -9.00
C GLU A 151 -8.97 -14.96 -8.18
N ALA A 152 -8.31 -14.38 -7.19
CA ALA A 152 -7.42 -15.04 -6.25
C ALA A 152 -7.63 -14.50 -4.82
N GLY A 153 -7.19 -15.25 -3.80
CA GLY A 153 -7.29 -14.84 -2.41
C GLY A 153 -6.64 -15.83 -1.45
N ILE A 154 -6.31 -15.36 -0.24
CA ILE A 154 -5.74 -16.18 0.83
C ILE A 154 -6.22 -15.64 2.19
N ILE A 155 -6.40 -16.53 3.16
CA ILE A 155 -6.59 -16.20 4.58
C ILE A 155 -5.58 -17.02 5.36
N VAL A 156 -4.87 -16.37 6.29
CA VAL A 156 -3.84 -17.01 7.12
C VAL A 156 -4.09 -16.70 8.60
N ASP A 157 -3.79 -17.67 9.46
CA ASP A 157 -3.54 -17.42 10.87
C ASP A 157 -2.08 -17.00 11.03
N VAL A 158 -1.85 -15.73 11.34
CA VAL A 158 -0.51 -15.17 11.50
C VAL A 158 0.21 -15.67 12.76
N THR A 159 -0.52 -16.14 13.77
CA THR A 159 0.03 -16.65 15.04
C THR A 159 0.49 -18.09 14.86
N GLN A 160 -0.37 -18.92 14.27
CA GLN A 160 -0.09 -20.34 14.02
C GLN A 160 0.74 -20.55 12.74
N ARG A 161 0.90 -19.51 11.92
CA ARG A 161 1.52 -19.57 10.58
C ARG A 161 0.85 -20.63 9.70
N GLU A 162 -0.47 -20.65 9.70
CA GLU A 162 -1.28 -21.65 8.99
C GLU A 162 -2.16 -20.97 7.94
N VAL A 163 -2.24 -21.54 6.75
CA VAL A 163 -3.21 -21.10 5.74
C VAL A 163 -4.58 -21.68 6.07
N LEU A 164 -5.58 -20.80 6.20
CA LEU A 164 -6.97 -21.16 6.51
C LEU A 164 -7.83 -21.27 5.25
N TYR A 165 -7.49 -20.51 4.21
CA TYR A 165 -8.14 -20.52 2.90
C TYR A 165 -7.15 -20.09 1.81
N ALA A 166 -7.24 -20.68 0.62
CA ALA A 166 -6.49 -20.25 -0.55
C ALA A 166 -7.26 -20.46 -1.87
N LYS A 167 -7.19 -19.48 -2.76
CA LYS A 167 -7.64 -19.54 -4.16
C LYS A 167 -6.54 -18.92 -5.03
N GLN A 168 -5.89 -19.74 -5.86
CA GLN A 168 -4.76 -19.31 -6.71
C GLN A 168 -3.68 -18.52 -5.92
N PRO A 169 -3.17 -19.03 -4.78
CA PRO A 169 -2.38 -18.24 -3.82
C PRO A 169 -1.03 -17.74 -4.36
N HIS A 170 -0.49 -18.38 -5.40
CA HIS A 170 0.79 -18.00 -6.02
C HIS A 170 0.63 -17.34 -7.39
N LYS A 171 -0.60 -17.03 -7.81
CA LYS A 171 -0.83 -16.36 -9.08
C LYS A 171 -0.29 -14.95 -9.04
N GLN A 172 0.54 -14.62 -10.03
CA GLN A 172 1.04 -13.27 -10.24
C GLN A 172 -0.05 -12.37 -10.80
N MET A 173 -0.25 -11.21 -10.17
CA MET A 173 -1.25 -10.22 -10.55
C MET A 173 -0.74 -8.81 -10.26
N LEU A 174 -1.31 -7.81 -10.94
CA LEU A 174 -1.21 -6.43 -10.51
C LEU A 174 -1.87 -6.31 -9.12
N ILE A 175 -1.20 -5.63 -8.20
CA ILE A 175 -1.62 -5.59 -6.78
C ILE A 175 -2.09 -4.21 -6.32
N ALA A 176 -2.10 -3.25 -7.25
CA ALA A 176 -2.50 -1.88 -7.00
C ALA A 176 -1.88 -1.34 -5.70
N SER A 177 -2.63 -0.56 -4.93
CA SER A 177 -2.12 0.14 -3.75
C SER A 177 -1.67 -0.75 -2.58
N THR A 178 -1.89 -2.06 -2.60
CA THR A 178 -1.32 -2.95 -1.56
C THR A 178 0.22 -2.93 -1.58
N THR A 179 0.83 -2.51 -2.69
CA THR A 179 2.26 -2.15 -2.81
C THR A 179 2.75 -1.25 -1.69
N LYS A 180 1.91 -0.32 -1.21
CA LYS A 180 2.29 0.68 -0.20
C LYS A 180 2.67 0.06 1.15
N ILE A 181 2.30 -1.21 1.40
CA ILE A 181 2.81 -2.00 2.53
C ILE A 181 4.34 -2.12 2.48
N MET A 182 4.90 -2.43 1.30
CA MET A 182 6.36 -2.50 1.11
C MET A 182 7.00 -1.13 1.23
N THR A 183 6.42 -0.10 0.61
CA THR A 183 6.89 1.29 0.70
C THR A 183 7.00 1.76 2.14
N ALA A 184 5.99 1.48 2.97
CA ALA A 184 5.99 1.85 4.38
C ALA A 184 7.11 1.16 5.18
N MET A 185 7.33 -0.14 4.95
CA MET A 185 8.42 -0.88 5.61
C MET A 185 9.81 -0.36 5.20
N ILE A 186 10.04 -0.13 3.90
CA ILE A 186 11.32 0.40 3.42
C ILE A 186 11.58 1.81 3.95
N ALA A 187 10.55 2.64 4.08
CA ALA A 187 10.72 3.97 4.61
C ALA A 187 11.27 3.96 6.04
N LEU A 188 10.70 3.12 6.92
CA LEU A 188 11.14 3.00 8.32
C LEU A 188 12.47 2.27 8.49
N ASP A 189 12.84 1.38 7.56
CA ASP A 189 14.15 0.75 7.57
C ASP A 189 15.30 1.71 7.27
N HIS A 190 15.02 2.79 6.51
CA HIS A 190 16.05 3.67 5.95
C HIS A 190 15.95 5.13 6.42
N ALA A 191 14.94 5.48 7.22
CA ALA A 191 14.81 6.81 7.80
C ALA A 191 14.09 6.77 9.15
N PRO A 192 14.50 7.61 10.12
CA PRO A 192 13.76 7.74 11.36
C PRO A 192 12.42 8.43 11.10
N ILE A 193 11.41 8.06 11.89
CA ILE A 193 10.00 8.42 11.65
C ILE A 193 9.73 9.93 11.80
N ASP A 194 10.54 10.64 12.58
CA ASP A 194 10.46 12.07 12.82
C ASP A 194 11.25 12.90 11.79
N ARG A 195 11.99 12.25 10.88
CA ARG A 195 12.74 12.95 9.83
C ARG A 195 11.79 13.71 8.91
N VAL A 196 12.07 15.00 8.74
CA VAL A 196 11.34 15.88 7.83
C VAL A 196 11.88 15.75 6.40
N PHE A 197 10.96 15.65 5.44
CA PHE A 197 11.23 15.60 4.02
C PHE A 197 10.55 16.77 3.31
N VAL A 198 11.23 17.29 2.28
CA VAL A 198 10.67 18.30 1.37
C VAL A 198 10.05 17.57 0.18
N VAL A 199 8.77 17.83 -0.10
CA VAL A 199 8.06 17.23 -1.23
C VAL A 199 8.65 17.75 -2.55
N PRO A 200 9.24 16.88 -3.40
CA PRO A 200 9.81 17.29 -4.67
C PRO A 200 8.71 17.52 -5.72
N PRO A 201 8.95 18.36 -6.75
CA PRO A 201 7.98 18.59 -7.82
C PRO A 201 7.51 17.32 -8.53
N GLU A 202 8.36 16.31 -8.62
CA GLU A 202 8.07 15.02 -9.24
C GLU A 202 7.01 14.24 -8.47
N ALA A 203 6.98 14.34 -7.14
CA ALA A 203 6.04 13.59 -6.32
C ALA A 203 4.59 14.03 -6.52
N THR A 204 4.36 15.28 -6.93
CA THR A 204 3.00 15.81 -7.16
C THR A 204 2.54 15.60 -8.61
N ARG A 205 3.35 14.99 -9.49
CA ARG A 205 2.98 14.69 -10.89
C ARG A 205 2.23 13.36 -10.99
N ILE A 206 1.14 13.26 -10.23
CA ILE A 206 0.24 12.12 -10.26
C ILE A 206 -0.93 12.43 -11.20
N ASP A 207 -1.33 11.45 -12.01
CA ASP A 207 -2.50 11.60 -12.87
C ASP A 207 -3.76 11.91 -12.01
N PRO A 208 -4.58 12.90 -12.39
CA PRO A 208 -5.76 13.31 -11.62
C PRO A 208 -6.77 12.22 -11.29
N ASP A 209 -6.82 11.12 -12.05
CA ASP A 209 -7.74 10.00 -11.80
C ASP A 209 -7.26 9.06 -10.67
N ASN A 210 -6.08 9.31 -10.10
CA ASN A 210 -5.48 8.52 -9.03
C ASN A 210 -5.57 9.18 -7.65
N THR A 211 -5.55 8.36 -6.60
CA THR A 211 -5.60 8.84 -5.21
C THR A 211 -4.33 9.58 -4.80
N VAL A 212 -4.50 10.72 -4.14
CA VAL A 212 -3.40 11.56 -3.64
C VAL A 212 -3.72 12.08 -2.24
N MET A 213 -2.70 12.18 -1.38
CA MET A 213 -2.73 12.91 -0.10
C MET A 213 -2.99 14.42 -0.32
N GLY A 214 -2.67 14.93 -1.51
CA GLY A 214 -2.87 16.31 -1.90
C GLY A 214 -1.67 17.19 -1.57
N LEU A 215 -0.47 16.63 -1.54
CA LEU A 215 0.76 17.33 -1.20
C LEU A 215 1.06 18.49 -2.17
N ALA A 216 1.70 19.53 -1.65
CA ALA A 216 2.23 20.63 -2.46
C ALA A 216 3.75 20.54 -2.61
N THR A 217 4.27 20.92 -3.78
CA THR A 217 5.72 21.03 -3.99
C THR A 217 6.37 21.95 -2.96
N GLY A 218 7.47 21.50 -2.36
CA GLY A 218 8.21 22.22 -1.34
C GLY A 218 7.59 22.15 0.06
N GLU A 219 6.47 21.44 0.23
CA GLU A 219 5.90 21.17 1.55
C GLU A 219 6.83 20.30 2.39
N GLN A 220 6.83 20.53 3.70
CA GLN A 220 7.70 19.86 4.65
C GLN A 220 6.85 19.01 5.57
N LEU A 221 7.03 17.69 5.50
CA LEU A 221 6.33 16.73 6.35
C LEU A 221 7.33 15.75 6.95
N SER A 222 7.08 15.34 8.18
CA SER A 222 7.74 14.18 8.80
C SER A 222 7.43 12.89 8.04
N LEU A 223 8.27 11.88 8.20
CA LEU A 223 7.96 10.55 7.66
C LEU A 223 6.67 9.99 8.26
N GLU A 224 6.40 10.24 9.55
CA GLU A 224 5.14 9.86 10.19
C GLU A 224 3.92 10.38 9.41
N GLU A 225 3.91 11.67 9.09
CA GLU A 225 2.82 12.33 8.38
C GLU A 225 2.65 11.78 6.96
N LEU A 226 3.75 11.56 6.25
CA LEU A 226 3.73 10.94 4.93
C LEU A 226 3.21 9.49 4.99
N LEU A 227 3.58 8.73 6.02
CA LEU A 227 3.09 7.36 6.21
C LEU A 227 1.60 7.32 6.54
N TYR A 228 1.06 8.29 7.27
CA TYR A 228 -0.40 8.41 7.45
C TYR A 228 -1.09 8.68 6.11
N GLY A 229 -0.60 9.64 5.32
CA GLY A 229 -1.17 9.93 4.00
C GLY A 229 -1.05 8.74 3.03
N LEU A 230 0.05 8.00 3.12
CA LEU A 230 0.29 6.77 2.37
C LEU A 230 -0.75 5.69 2.73
N MET A 231 -0.96 5.41 4.01
CA MET A 231 -1.73 4.24 4.46
C MET A 231 -3.23 4.51 4.61
N LEU A 232 -3.65 5.71 5.03
CA LEU A 232 -5.08 6.02 5.24
C LEU A 232 -5.79 6.44 3.96
N ASN A 233 -5.09 7.13 3.06
CA ASN A 233 -5.67 7.66 1.82
C ASN A 233 -5.13 7.00 0.55
N SER A 234 -4.21 6.05 0.70
CA SER A 234 -3.52 5.48 -0.44
C SER A 234 -2.85 6.56 -1.32
N GLY A 235 -2.28 7.60 -0.70
CA GLY A 235 -1.71 8.73 -1.43
C GLY A 235 -0.53 8.32 -2.31
N ASN A 236 -0.66 8.44 -3.62
CA ASN A 236 0.41 8.10 -4.56
C ASN A 236 1.52 9.16 -4.56
N ASP A 237 1.17 10.42 -4.33
CA ASP A 237 2.09 11.53 -4.10
C ASP A 237 2.91 11.33 -2.82
N ALA A 238 2.30 10.83 -1.75
CA ALA A 238 3.02 10.45 -0.52
C ALA A 238 4.01 9.29 -0.79
N ALA A 239 3.59 8.27 -1.56
CA ALA A 239 4.47 7.16 -1.95
C ALA A 239 5.69 7.64 -2.73
N GLU A 240 5.49 8.54 -3.70
CA GLU A 240 6.58 9.14 -4.47
C GLU A 240 7.45 10.07 -3.61
N ALA A 241 6.86 10.92 -2.77
CA ALA A 241 7.61 11.79 -1.86
C ALA A 241 8.52 11.00 -0.91
N ILE A 242 8.02 9.90 -0.35
CA ILE A 242 8.80 8.96 0.46
C ILE A 242 9.95 8.37 -0.37
N ALA A 243 9.65 7.84 -1.57
CA ALA A 243 10.66 7.18 -2.40
C ALA A 243 11.79 8.13 -2.83
N TYR A 244 11.45 9.34 -3.26
CA TYR A 244 12.42 10.38 -3.58
C TYR A 244 13.21 10.80 -2.33
N GLY A 245 12.53 11.12 -1.23
CA GLY A 245 13.15 11.66 -0.02
C GLY A 245 14.08 10.66 0.66
N VAL A 246 13.57 9.48 1.00
CA VAL A 246 14.32 8.41 1.71
C VAL A 246 15.44 7.87 0.83
N GLY A 247 15.22 7.78 -0.49
CA GLY A 247 16.22 7.34 -1.45
C GLY A 247 17.41 8.29 -1.65
N GLY A 248 17.37 9.51 -1.11
CA GLY A 248 18.44 10.51 -1.21
C GLY A 248 18.23 11.57 -2.30
N GLY A 249 17.02 11.70 -2.84
CA GLY A 249 16.61 12.74 -3.77
C GLY A 249 16.77 12.37 -5.26
N GLY A 250 15.94 12.99 -6.09
CA GLY A 250 15.98 12.85 -7.56
C GLY A 250 15.72 11.44 -8.08
N ALA A 251 15.83 11.26 -9.40
CA ALA A 251 15.52 9.99 -10.06
C ALA A 251 16.39 8.82 -9.54
N ALA A 252 17.66 9.07 -9.24
CA ALA A 252 18.56 8.07 -8.67
C ALA A 252 18.11 7.63 -7.26
N GLY A 253 17.61 8.56 -6.44
CA GLY A 253 17.08 8.23 -5.12
C GLY A 253 15.82 7.37 -5.21
N ARG A 254 14.86 7.75 -6.07
CA ARG A 254 13.67 6.94 -6.32
C ARG A 254 14.04 5.53 -6.81
N ALA A 255 14.98 5.41 -7.75
CA ALA A 255 15.44 4.11 -8.26
C ALA A 255 16.09 3.26 -7.15
N ARG A 256 16.89 3.88 -6.28
CA ARG A 256 17.49 3.22 -5.10
C ARG A 256 16.41 2.69 -4.15
N PHE A 257 15.37 3.49 -3.89
CA PHE A 257 14.25 3.07 -3.05
C PHE A 257 13.54 1.84 -3.60
N ILE A 258 13.27 1.82 -4.91
CA ILE A 258 12.69 0.64 -5.59
C ILE A 258 13.65 -0.56 -5.54
N GLY A 259 14.96 -0.33 -5.59
CA GLY A 259 15.97 -1.36 -5.34
C GLY A 259 15.79 -2.01 -3.96
N TRP A 260 15.72 -1.20 -2.90
CA TRP A 260 15.50 -1.68 -1.53
C TRP A 260 14.17 -2.45 -1.37
N MET A 261 13.10 -2.01 -2.05
CA MET A 261 11.82 -2.76 -2.07
C MET A 261 12.01 -4.19 -2.58
N ASN A 262 12.78 -4.37 -3.66
CA ASN A 262 13.06 -5.69 -4.23
C ASN A 262 14.09 -6.50 -3.42
N GLU A 263 15.06 -5.85 -2.78
CA GLU A 263 15.99 -6.50 -1.83
C GLU A 263 15.24 -7.05 -0.61
N LYS A 264 14.29 -6.28 -0.06
CA LYS A 264 13.42 -6.76 1.01
C LYS A 264 12.49 -7.88 0.53
N ALA A 265 11.96 -7.80 -0.69
CA ALA A 265 11.19 -8.90 -1.26
C ALA A 265 12.00 -10.20 -1.33
N ALA A 266 13.26 -10.14 -1.74
CA ALA A 266 14.17 -11.30 -1.72
C ALA A 266 14.44 -11.80 -0.30
N THR A 267 14.68 -10.89 0.65
CA THR A 267 14.92 -11.22 2.07
C THR A 267 13.72 -11.91 2.71
N LEU A 268 12.50 -11.49 2.36
CA LEU A 268 11.24 -12.09 2.80
C LEU A 268 10.83 -13.32 1.96
N GLN A 269 11.63 -13.72 0.97
CA GLN A 269 11.37 -14.83 0.06
C GLN A 269 10.04 -14.70 -0.73
N LEU A 270 9.69 -13.48 -1.14
CA LEU A 270 8.51 -13.19 -1.96
C LEU A 270 8.76 -13.58 -3.42
N ARG A 271 8.67 -14.88 -3.73
CA ARG A 271 9.08 -15.46 -5.02
C ARG A 271 8.23 -15.03 -6.21
N ASN A 272 7.03 -14.53 -5.96
CA ASN A 272 6.09 -14.10 -6.98
C ASN A 272 5.87 -12.59 -6.94
N THR A 273 6.86 -11.82 -6.49
CA THR A 273 6.78 -10.37 -6.31
C THR A 273 7.92 -9.63 -6.98
N ARG A 274 7.59 -8.54 -7.67
CA ARG A 274 8.53 -7.54 -8.17
C ARG A 274 7.90 -6.15 -8.12
N PHE A 275 8.67 -5.18 -7.64
CA PHE A 275 8.24 -3.78 -7.58
C PHE A 275 8.91 -2.95 -8.67
N ALA A 276 8.12 -2.18 -9.41
CA ALA A 276 8.61 -1.19 -10.39
C ALA A 276 8.38 0.27 -9.94
N ASN A 277 7.58 0.49 -8.89
CA ASN A 277 7.21 1.81 -8.38
C ASN A 277 6.77 1.70 -6.89
N PRO A 278 6.68 2.81 -6.14
CA PRO A 278 6.33 2.77 -4.71
C PRO A 278 4.82 2.81 -4.43
N SER A 279 3.98 3.03 -5.45
CA SER A 279 2.57 3.37 -5.28
C SER A 279 1.62 2.22 -5.61
N GLY A 280 2.04 1.32 -6.51
CA GLY A 280 1.21 0.28 -7.09
C GLY A 280 0.47 0.72 -8.36
N LEU A 281 0.86 1.84 -8.98
CA LEU A 281 0.36 2.20 -10.31
C LEU A 281 0.78 1.13 -11.33
N ASP A 282 -0.06 0.94 -12.34
CA ASP A 282 0.10 -0.14 -13.32
C ASP A 282 1.46 -0.07 -14.04
N ASP A 283 2.18 -1.19 -13.99
CA ASP A 283 3.43 -1.41 -14.70
C ASP A 283 3.56 -2.93 -14.95
N PRO A 284 3.85 -3.39 -16.18
CA PRO A 284 3.97 -4.82 -16.48
C PRO A 284 5.03 -5.57 -15.66
N ALA A 285 6.05 -4.87 -15.15
CA ALA A 285 7.08 -5.42 -14.27
C ALA A 285 6.71 -5.34 -12.78
N HIS A 286 5.50 -4.88 -12.45
CA HIS A 286 5.02 -4.70 -11.09
C HIS A 286 3.92 -5.70 -10.75
N TYR A 287 4.23 -6.68 -9.92
CA TYR A 287 3.29 -7.74 -9.56
C TYR A 287 3.60 -8.34 -8.20
N SER A 288 2.61 -9.03 -7.63
CA SER A 288 2.78 -9.91 -6.46
C SER A 288 1.78 -11.07 -6.56
N SER A 289 1.63 -11.84 -5.48
CA SER A 289 0.65 -12.92 -5.35
C SER A 289 -0.08 -12.83 -4.00
N PRO A 290 -1.27 -13.44 -3.84
CA PRO A 290 -1.95 -13.45 -2.55
C PRO A 290 -1.07 -13.93 -1.38
N TYR A 291 -0.30 -15.00 -1.59
CA TYR A 291 0.61 -15.54 -0.58
C TYR A 291 1.69 -14.52 -0.19
N ASP A 292 2.35 -13.90 -1.17
CA ASP A 292 3.39 -12.91 -0.91
C ASP A 292 2.83 -11.66 -0.23
N LEU A 293 1.62 -11.22 -0.60
CA LEU A 293 0.90 -10.14 0.10
C LEU A 293 0.63 -10.50 1.57
N ALA A 294 0.25 -11.74 1.86
CA ALA A 294 0.03 -12.20 3.24
C ALA A 294 1.34 -12.21 4.06
N VAL A 295 2.45 -12.61 3.43
CA VAL A 295 3.79 -12.52 4.04
C VAL A 295 4.16 -11.07 4.33
N MET A 296 3.94 -10.15 3.38
CA MET A 296 4.19 -8.72 3.58
C MET A 296 3.31 -8.11 4.69
N GLY A 297 2.01 -8.42 4.69
CA GLY A 297 1.10 -7.95 5.73
C GLY A 297 1.52 -8.43 7.13
N THR A 298 2.02 -9.67 7.22
CA THR A 298 2.54 -10.22 8.48
C THR A 298 3.88 -9.61 8.87
N ALA A 299 4.76 -9.33 7.91
CA ALA A 299 6.02 -8.63 8.14
C ALA A 299 5.79 -7.21 8.69
N LEU A 300 4.77 -6.50 8.18
CA LEU A 300 4.38 -5.16 8.67
C LEU A 300 4.03 -5.17 10.16
N LEU A 301 3.47 -6.26 10.70
CA LEU A 301 3.19 -6.37 12.15
C LEU A 301 4.46 -6.38 13.01
N GLY A 302 5.64 -6.57 12.41
CA GLY A 302 6.94 -6.37 13.07
C GLY A 302 7.30 -4.91 13.33
N TYR A 303 6.57 -3.94 12.77
CA TYR A 303 6.82 -2.51 12.88
C TYR A 303 5.78 -1.86 13.82
N PRO A 304 6.13 -1.50 15.07
CA PRO A 304 5.19 -0.91 16.02
C PRO A 304 4.50 0.36 15.50
N ASP A 305 5.24 1.22 14.81
CA ASP A 305 4.70 2.45 14.25
C ASP A 305 3.70 2.18 13.12
N LEU A 306 4.02 1.26 12.19
CA LEU A 306 3.09 0.90 11.12
C LEU A 306 1.83 0.25 11.69
N ARG A 307 1.93 -0.57 12.74
CA ARG A 307 0.76 -1.13 13.44
C ARG A 307 -0.15 -0.04 13.99
N THR A 308 0.43 1.04 14.52
CA THR A 308 -0.34 2.19 15.00
C THR A 308 -1.01 2.91 13.82
N ILE A 309 -0.25 3.18 12.76
CA ILE A 309 -0.74 3.87 11.57
C ILE A 309 -1.89 3.12 10.90
N VAL A 310 -1.76 1.82 10.63
CA VAL A 310 -2.82 1.04 9.94
C VAL A 310 -4.08 0.83 10.79
N ARG A 311 -4.00 1.02 12.10
CA ARG A 311 -5.15 0.98 13.02
C ARG A 311 -5.82 2.33 13.20
N THR A 312 -5.25 3.40 12.64
CA THR A 312 -5.72 4.75 12.87
C THR A 312 -6.93 5.06 11.99
N PRO A 313 -8.12 5.33 12.57
CA PRO A 313 -9.33 5.56 11.78
C PRO A 313 -9.39 6.95 11.16
N ARG A 314 -8.67 7.91 11.75
CA ARG A 314 -8.62 9.30 11.28
C ARG A 314 -7.32 9.96 11.71
N LYS A 315 -6.80 10.82 10.85
CA LYS A 315 -5.66 11.71 11.14
C LYS A 315 -5.91 13.03 10.43
N ILE A 316 -5.56 14.13 11.09
CA ILE A 316 -5.51 15.46 10.51
C ILE A 316 -4.06 15.92 10.60
N ILE A 317 -3.53 16.40 9.50
CA ILE A 317 -2.16 16.91 9.34
C ILE A 317 -2.28 18.31 8.78
N GLU A 318 -1.67 19.28 9.44
CA GLU A 318 -1.67 20.67 8.97
C GLU A 318 -0.63 20.85 7.86
N SER A 319 -1.01 21.55 6.80
CA SER A 319 -0.07 21.86 5.72
C SER A 319 0.98 22.83 6.19
N SER A 320 2.26 22.47 6.01
CA SER A 320 3.37 23.37 6.34
C SER A 320 3.49 24.54 5.36
N LYS A 321 2.79 24.51 4.22
CA LYS A 321 2.91 25.48 3.13
C LYS A 321 1.69 26.37 2.96
N VAL A 322 0.50 25.87 3.27
CA VAL A 322 -0.75 26.61 3.09
C VAL A 322 -1.42 26.77 4.45
N PRO A 323 -1.29 27.94 5.10
CA PRO A 323 -1.92 28.19 6.40
C PRO A 323 -3.43 27.89 6.36
N GLY A 324 -3.91 27.10 7.32
CA GLY A 324 -5.31 26.69 7.41
C GLY A 324 -5.72 25.55 6.47
N ARG A 325 -4.84 25.06 5.59
CA ARG A 325 -5.08 23.83 4.84
C ARG A 325 -4.71 22.63 5.71
N VAL A 326 -5.59 21.65 5.72
CA VAL A 326 -5.35 20.36 6.36
C VAL A 326 -5.41 19.23 5.34
N HIS A 327 -4.59 18.21 5.55
CA HIS A 327 -4.75 16.89 4.98
C HIS A 327 -5.48 16.06 6.04
N GLY A 328 -6.73 15.71 5.79
CA GLY A 328 -7.59 15.06 6.77
C GLY A 328 -8.41 13.94 6.14
N TRP A 329 -8.48 12.81 6.85
CA TRP A 329 -9.25 11.64 6.42
C TRP A 329 -10.09 11.14 7.56
N PHE A 330 -11.35 10.88 7.22
CA PHE A 330 -12.36 10.40 8.13
C PHE A 330 -12.71 8.99 7.66
N GLY A 331 -12.37 7.97 8.46
CA GLY A 331 -12.96 6.65 8.28
C GLY A 331 -14.50 6.73 8.34
N PRO A 332 -15.22 5.74 7.80
CA PRO A 332 -16.66 5.68 7.99
C PRO A 332 -16.96 5.69 9.49
N VAL A 333 -17.84 6.62 9.89
CA VAL A 333 -18.36 6.74 11.25
C VAL A 333 -19.33 5.61 11.55
#